data_AF-A0A7X1NTN7-F1
#
_entry.id   AF-A0A7X1NTN7-F1
#
_cell.length_a   1.000
_cell.length_b   1.000
_cell.length_c   1.000
_cell.angle_alpha   90.00
_cell.angle_beta   90.00
_cell.angle_gamma   90.00
#
_symmetry.space_group_name_H-M   'P 1'
#
loop_
_entity.id
_entity.type
_entity.pdbx_description
1 polymer ?
#
loop_
_entity_poly.entity_id
_entity_poly.type
_entity_poly.pdbx_seq_one_letter_code
_entity_poly.pdbx_strand_id
1 'polypeptide(L)'
;MDMALLSGLNILLVGMWVGMYLFTTFVVSPAFTELFPDHEARTGHRRAVGRHYARVNGLLTAALFAVVLALGLTSGFRAALWLELGLLVLIGGLVALHVRRGQAETRPPAWITNLTLAASVGLCGAAVLA
;
A
#
# COMPACT_ATOMS: atom_id res chain seq x y z
N MET A 1 6.55 -5.61 -25.09
CA MET A 1 6.99 -6.10 -23.76
C MET A 1 6.36 -7.45 -23.56
N ASP A 2 7.12 -8.44 -23.09
CA ASP A 2 6.60 -9.80 -22.88
C ASP A 2 5.49 -9.80 -21.81
N MET A 3 4.38 -10.49 -22.08
CA MET A 3 3.25 -10.61 -21.14
C MET A 3 3.67 -11.28 -19.84
N ALA A 4 4.55 -12.28 -19.91
CA ALA A 4 5.08 -12.95 -18.73
C ALA A 4 5.91 -11.99 -17.86
N LEU A 5 6.65 -11.09 -18.49
CA LEU A 5 7.43 -10.06 -17.79
C LEU A 5 6.51 -9.05 -17.08
N LEU A 6 5.42 -8.62 -17.74
CA LEU A 6 4.44 -7.71 -17.14
C LEU A 6 3.73 -8.32 -15.95
N SER A 7 3.24 -9.56 -16.06
CA SER A 7 2.60 -10.27 -14.94
C SER A 7 3.59 -10.53 -13.80
N GLY A 8 4.82 -10.94 -14.12
CA GLY A 8 5.87 -11.13 -13.11
C GLY A 8 6.23 -9.84 -12.38
N LEU A 9 6.32 -8.73 -13.11
CA LEU A 9 6.55 -7.41 -12.54
C LEU A 9 5.37 -6.97 -11.66
N ASN A 10 4.14 -7.24 -12.08
CA ASN A 10 2.94 -6.94 -11.30
C ASN A 10 2.96 -7.66 -9.95
N ILE A 11 3.20 -8.97 -9.96
CA ILE A 11 3.31 -9.79 -8.75
C ILE A 11 4.42 -9.27 -7.84
N LEU A 12 5.58 -8.93 -8.39
CA LEU A 12 6.70 -8.37 -7.62
C LEU A 12 6.33 -7.03 -6.97
N LEU A 13 5.69 -6.12 -7.71
CA LEU A 13 5.29 -4.81 -7.22
C LEU A 13 4.22 -4.91 -6.13
N VAL A 14 3.23 -5.79 -6.30
CA VAL A 14 2.24 -6.10 -5.26
C VAL A 14 2.91 -6.67 -4.02
N GLY A 15 3.82 -7.63 -4.17
CA GLY A 15 4.58 -8.20 -3.06
C GLY A 15 5.41 -7.17 -2.30
N MET A 16 6.12 -6.29 -3.00
CA MET A 16 6.86 -5.18 -2.38
C MET A 16 5.93 -4.23 -1.63
N TRP A 17 4.79 -3.87 -2.23
CA TRP A 17 3.83 -2.95 -1.63
C TRP A 17 3.24 -3.52 -0.33
N VAL A 18 2.76 -4.77 -0.38
CA VAL A 18 2.21 -5.48 0.79
C VAL A 18 3.28 -5.68 1.85
N GLY A 19 4.49 -6.08 1.46
CA GLY A 19 5.62 -6.26 2.37
C GLY A 19 5.95 -4.98 3.15
N MET A 20 6.03 -3.84 2.46
CA MET A 20 6.25 -2.55 3.12
C MET A 20 5.10 -2.17 4.07
N TYR A 21 3.85 -2.41 3.67
CA TYR A 21 2.69 -2.13 4.52
C TYR A 21 2.69 -2.99 5.80
N LEU A 22 2.97 -4.29 5.67
CA LEU A 22 3.07 -5.20 6.82
C LEU A 22 4.24 -4.81 7.73
N PHE A 23 5.41 -4.53 7.17
CA PHE A 23 6.59 -4.12 7.93
C PHE A 23 6.34 -2.83 8.73
N THR A 24 5.73 -1.82 8.10
CA THR A 24 5.42 -0.56 8.79
C THR A 24 4.35 -0.71 9.86
N THR A 25 3.36 -1.58 9.64
CA THR A 25 2.25 -1.83 10.57
C THR A 25 2.69 -2.64 11.79
N PHE A 26 3.42 -3.73 11.58
CA PHE A 26 3.71 -4.72 12.62
C PHE A 26 5.11 -4.63 13.22
N VAL A 27 6.06 -3.96 12.57
CA VAL A 27 7.44 -3.84 13.08
C VAL A 27 7.72 -2.38 13.45
N VAL A 28 7.60 -1.47 12.49
CA VAL A 28 7.99 -0.07 12.71
C VAL A 28 7.06 0.62 13.71
N SER A 29 5.74 0.51 13.54
CA SER A 29 4.81 1.22 14.44
C SER A 29 4.91 0.78 15.91
N PRO A 30 5.03 -0.51 16.24
CA PRO A 30 5.31 -0.95 17.61
C PRO A 30 6.68 -0.47 18.12
N ALA A 31 7.75 -0.62 17.33
CA ALA A 31 9.09 -0.21 17.73
C ALA A 31 9.16 1.29 18.09
N PHE A 32 8.43 2.14 17.37
CA PHE A 32 8.33 3.57 17.69
C PHE A 32 7.65 3.84 19.03
N THR A 33 6.73 2.98 19.46
CA THR A 33 6.05 3.12 20.75
C THR A 33 6.99 2.78 21.90
N GLU A 34 7.89 1.81 21.69
CA GLU A 34 8.88 1.38 22.68
C GLU A 34 10.09 2.33 22.75
N LEU A 35 10.63 2.75 21.61
CA LEU A 35 11.83 3.60 21.54
C LEU A 35 11.56 5.06 21.92
N PHE A 36 10.33 5.55 21.69
CA PHE A 36 9.94 6.93 21.96
C PHE A 36 8.70 6.95 22.87
N PRO A 37 8.89 6.81 24.19
CA PRO A 37 7.78 6.82 25.14
C PRO A 37 7.08 8.19 25.16
N ASP A 38 7.84 9.28 24.99
CA ASP A 38 7.30 10.62 24.85
C ASP A 38 6.46 10.78 23.58
N HIS A 39 5.25 11.30 23.76
CA HIS A 39 4.24 11.35 22.71
C HIS A 39 4.60 12.36 21.61
N GLU A 40 5.12 13.52 21.97
CA GLU A 40 5.47 14.57 20.99
C GLU A 40 6.68 14.17 20.16
N ALA A 41 7.75 13.68 20.79
CA ALA A 41 8.92 13.16 20.12
C ALA A 41 8.55 12.00 19.18
N ARG A 42 7.75 11.04 19.65
CA ARG A 42 7.26 9.92 18.83
C ARG A 42 6.49 10.42 17.60
N THR A 43 5.60 11.38 17.78
CA THR A 43 4.80 11.94 16.68
C THR A 43 5.68 12.67 15.67
N GLY A 44 6.66 13.45 16.14
CA GLY A 44 7.64 14.14 15.30
C GLY A 44 8.45 13.17 14.44
N HIS A 45 9.05 12.14 15.05
CA HIS A 45 9.82 11.13 14.33
C HIS A 45 8.95 10.30 13.37
N ARG A 46 7.73 9.92 13.76
CA ARG A 46 6.77 9.21 12.87
C ARG A 46 6.39 10.04 11.66
N ARG A 47 6.16 11.35 11.82
CA ARG A 47 5.89 12.27 10.69
C ARG A 47 7.09 12.37 9.75
N ALA A 48 8.31 12.44 10.28
CA ALA A 48 9.53 12.50 9.46
C ALA A 48 9.71 11.21 8.64
N VAL A 49 9.64 10.04 9.27
CA VAL A 49 9.71 8.75 8.59
C VAL A 49 8.55 8.56 7.62
N GLY A 50 7.33 8.94 8.02
CA GLY A 50 6.14 8.88 7.17
C GLY A 50 6.29 9.68 5.87
N ARG A 51 6.94 10.86 5.90
CA ARG A 51 7.24 11.63 4.68
C ARG A 51 8.23 10.91 3.76
N HIS A 52 9.27 10.28 4.31
CA HIS A 52 10.21 9.50 3.51
C HIS A 52 9.54 8.27 2.91
N TYR A 53 8.79 7.54 3.73
CA TYR A 53 8.02 6.38 3.30
C TYR A 53 7.02 6.75 2.20
N ALA A 54 6.29 7.85 2.35
CA ALA A 54 5.30 8.29 1.35
C ALA A 54 5.93 8.58 -0.03
N ARG A 55 7.17 9.07 -0.10
CA ARG A 55 7.85 9.26 -1.39
C ARG A 55 8.18 7.93 -2.05
N VAL A 56 8.72 6.97 -1.29
CA VAL A 56 9.09 5.64 -1.81
C VAL A 56 7.84 4.85 -2.18
N ASN A 57 6.88 4.75 -1.25
CA ASN A 57 5.63 4.03 -1.47
C ASN A 57 4.75 4.69 -2.53
N GLY A 58 4.79 6.02 -2.66
CA GLY A 58 4.09 6.75 -3.72
C GLY A 58 4.60 6.37 -5.11
N LEU A 59 5.93 6.33 -5.29
CA LEU A 59 6.55 5.88 -6.55
C LEU A 59 6.24 4.40 -6.83
N LEU A 60 6.32 3.54 -5.82
CA LEU A 60 5.96 2.13 -5.95
C LEU A 60 4.50 1.95 -6.36
N THR A 61 3.59 2.68 -5.73
CA THR A 61 2.15 2.65 -6.04
C THR A 61 1.89 3.16 -7.46
N ALA A 62 2.57 4.21 -7.90
CA ALA A 62 2.46 4.73 -9.27
C ALA A 62 2.98 3.73 -10.31
N ALA A 63 4.10 3.07 -10.03
CA ALA A 63 4.64 2.01 -10.88
C ALA A 63 3.68 0.82 -10.98
N LEU A 64 3.09 0.40 -9.85
CA LEU A 64 2.09 -0.66 -9.82
C LEU A 64 0.85 -0.30 -10.64
N PHE A 65 0.31 0.92 -10.48
CA PHE A 65 -0.78 1.41 -11.33
C PHE A 65 -0.43 1.37 -12.82
N ALA A 66 0.77 1.84 -13.19
CA ALA A 66 1.21 1.85 -14.58
C ALA A 66 1.30 0.44 -15.17
N VAL A 67 1.78 -0.54 -14.39
CA VAL A 67 1.89 -1.94 -14.81
C VAL A 67 0.52 -2.59 -14.97
N VAL A 68 -0.40 -2.39 -14.03
CA VAL A 68 -1.78 -2.91 -14.13
C VAL A 68 -2.50 -2.31 -15.35
N LEU A 69 -2.32 -1.02 -15.61
CA LEU A 69 -2.86 -0.39 -16.82
C LEU A 69 -2.22 -0.95 -18.09
N ALA A 70 -0.91 -1.12 -18.11
CA ALA A 70 -0.21 -1.72 -19.24
C ALA A 70 -0.73 -3.13 -19.53
N LEU A 71 -0.87 -3.99 -18.51
CA LEU A 71 -1.48 -5.31 -18.61
C LEU A 71 -2.86 -5.24 -19.25
N GLY A 72 -3.76 -4.41 -18.71
CA GLY A 72 -5.12 -4.26 -19.24
C GLY A 72 -5.18 -3.73 -20.68
N LEU A 73 -4.26 -2.84 -21.06
CA LEU A 73 -4.16 -2.35 -22.43
C LEU A 73 -3.58 -3.40 -23.40
N THR A 74 -2.72 -4.32 -22.92
CA THR A 74 -2.09 -5.35 -23.77
C THR A 74 -2.89 -6.64 -23.87
N SER A 75 -3.60 -7.05 -22.82
CA SER A 75 -4.33 -8.33 -22.76
C SER A 75 -5.84 -8.20 -22.54
N GLY A 76 -6.34 -6.97 -22.41
CA GLY A 76 -7.74 -6.67 -22.12
C GLY A 76 -8.05 -6.69 -20.62
N PHE A 77 -9.01 -5.85 -20.20
CA PHE A 77 -9.42 -5.76 -18.80
C PHE A 77 -10.38 -6.89 -18.40
N ARG A 78 -9.79 -8.04 -18.01
CA ARG A 78 -10.51 -9.16 -17.41
C ARG A 78 -10.95 -8.82 -15.97
N ALA A 79 -11.86 -9.62 -15.42
CA ALA A 79 -12.38 -9.40 -14.06
C ALA A 79 -11.28 -9.27 -12.99
N ALA A 80 -10.20 -10.05 -13.09
CA ALA A 80 -9.06 -9.99 -12.16
C ALA A 80 -8.35 -8.62 -12.19
N LEU A 81 -8.08 -8.07 -13.38
CA LEU A 81 -7.45 -6.75 -13.54
C LEU A 81 -8.36 -5.61 -13.08
N TRP A 82 -9.67 -5.70 -13.33
CA TRP A 82 -10.64 -4.74 -12.79
C TRP A 82 -10.68 -4.77 -11.27
N LEU A 83 -10.66 -5.96 -10.67
CA LEU A 83 -10.60 -6.14 -9.23
C LEU A 83 -9.30 -5.55 -8.68
N GLU A 84 -8.17 -5.83 -9.31
CA GLU A 84 -6.87 -5.31 -8.90
C GLU A 84 -6.84 -3.78 -8.93
N LEU A 85 -7.29 -3.16 -10.03
CA LEU A 85 -7.45 -1.70 -10.11
C LEU A 85 -8.36 -1.15 -9.02
N GLY A 86 -9.52 -1.79 -8.80
CA GLY A 86 -10.46 -1.38 -7.77
C GLY A 86 -9.86 -1.42 -6.36
N LEU A 87 -9.08 -2.47 -6.06
CA LEU A 87 -8.36 -2.62 -4.81
C LEU A 87 -7.26 -1.58 -4.65
N LEU A 88 -6.50 -1.26 -5.70
CA LEU A 88 -5.50 -0.21 -5.68
C LEU A 88 -6.12 1.17 -5.42
N VAL A 89 -7.26 1.48 -6.06
CA VAL A 89 -8.00 2.71 -5.81
C VAL A 89 -8.52 2.76 -4.37
N LEU A 90 -9.09 1.65 -3.87
CA LEU A 90 -9.57 1.55 -2.49
C LEU A 90 -8.43 1.78 -1.49
N ILE A 91 -7.30 1.09 -1.66
CA ILE A 91 -6.12 1.22 -0.81
C ILE A 91 -5.59 2.65 -0.86
N GLY A 92 -5.46 3.25 -2.05
CA GLY A 92 -5.04 4.64 -2.21
C GLY A 92 -5.97 5.61 -1.48
N GLY A 93 -7.28 5.38 -1.56
CA GLY A 93 -8.30 6.12 -0.84
C GLY A 93 -8.19 5.98 0.68
N LEU A 94 -8.00 4.77 1.19
CA LEU A 94 -7.79 4.48 2.61
C LEU A 94 -6.52 5.16 3.14
N VAL A 95 -5.43 5.12 2.39
CA VAL A 95 -4.17 5.79 2.74
C VAL A 95 -4.34 7.31 2.75
N ALA A 96 -4.99 7.89 1.73
CA ALA A 96 -5.25 9.33 1.70
C ALA A 96 -6.13 9.78 2.87
N LEU A 97 -7.17 8.99 3.19
CA LEU A 97 -8.03 9.21 4.35
C LEU A 97 -7.25 9.10 5.65
N HIS A 98 -6.36 8.12 5.74
CA HIS A 98 -5.49 7.92 6.89
C HIS A 98 -4.55 9.11 7.10
N VAL A 99 -3.92 9.63 6.05
CA VAL A 99 -3.04 10.80 6.14
C VAL A 99 -3.82 12.04 6.58
N ARG A 100 -5.01 12.28 6.01
CA ARG A 100 -5.86 13.41 6.41
C ARG A 100 -6.30 13.34 7.87
N ARG A 101 -6.69 12.15 8.34
CA ARG A 101 -7.12 11.94 9.74
C ARG A 101 -5.97 11.84 10.73
N GLY A 102 -4.82 11.30 10.33
CA GLY A 102 -3.62 11.19 11.16
C GLY A 102 -2.95 12.53 11.46
N GLN A 103 -3.36 13.61 10.78
CA GLN A 103 -3.04 14.98 11.22
C GLN A 103 -3.90 15.44 12.40
N ALA A 104 -5.09 14.85 12.59
CA ALA A 104 -6.03 15.18 13.65
C ALA A 104 -6.01 14.17 14.83
N GLU A 105 -5.69 12.89 14.59
CA GLU A 105 -5.73 11.81 15.60
C GLU A 105 -4.38 11.10 15.78
N THR A 106 -4.11 10.65 17.00
CA THR A 106 -2.82 10.03 17.42
C THR A 106 -2.65 8.59 16.94
N ARG A 107 -3.75 7.89 16.57
CA ARG A 107 -3.73 6.52 16.06
C ARG A 107 -4.78 6.32 14.96
N PRO A 108 -4.45 5.65 13.83
CA PRO A 108 -5.47 5.21 12.88
C PRO A 108 -6.58 4.41 13.56
N PRO A 109 -7.84 4.61 13.17
CA PRO A 109 -8.91 3.68 13.50
C PRO A 109 -8.55 2.26 13.03
N ALA A 110 -8.74 1.26 13.90
CA ALA A 110 -8.38 -0.13 13.61
C ALA A 110 -9.07 -0.68 12.34
N TRP A 111 -10.26 -0.18 12.01
CA TRP A 111 -10.98 -0.58 10.80
C TRP A 111 -10.24 -0.19 9.52
N ILE A 112 -9.52 0.94 9.48
CA ILE A 112 -8.72 1.33 8.30
C ILE A 112 -7.60 0.33 8.09
N THR A 113 -6.92 -0.05 9.18
CA THR A 113 -5.85 -1.04 9.14
C THR A 113 -6.38 -2.39 8.64
N ASN A 114 -7.49 -2.86 9.21
CA ASN A 114 -8.09 -4.14 8.85
C ASN A 114 -8.59 -4.17 7.39
N LEU A 115 -9.23 -3.09 6.91
CA LEU A 115 -9.66 -3.00 5.52
C LEU A 115 -8.47 -2.97 4.56
N THR A 116 -7.41 -2.24 4.89
CA THR A 116 -6.20 -2.21 4.06
C THR A 116 -5.53 -3.59 4.02
N LEU A 117 -5.50 -4.32 5.14
CA LEU A 117 -5.01 -5.70 5.18
C LEU A 117 -5.86 -6.65 4.32
N ALA A 118 -7.20 -6.58 4.44
CA ALA A 118 -8.10 -7.38 3.63
C ALA A 118 -7.95 -7.07 2.13
N ALA A 119 -7.84 -5.78 1.79
CA ALA A 119 -7.60 -5.34 0.42
C ALA A 119 -6.24 -5.81 -0.10
N SER A 120 -5.21 -5.84 0.76
CA SER A 120 -3.87 -6.36 0.42
C SER A 120 -3.90 -7.85 0.08
N VAL A 121 -4.65 -8.65 0.85
CA VAL A 121 -4.84 -10.08 0.56
C VAL A 121 -5.57 -10.26 -0.77
N GLY A 122 -6.62 -9.47 -1.01
CA GLY A 122 -7.31 -9.44 -2.29
C GLY A 122 -6.38 -9.05 -3.45
N LEU A 123 -5.48 -8.09 -3.22
CA LEU A 123 -4.53 -7.60 -4.22
C LEU A 123 -3.54 -8.70 -4.62
N CYS A 124 -3.01 -9.45 -3.64
CA CYS A 124 -2.19 -10.63 -3.91
C CYS A 124 -2.93 -11.67 -4.76
N GLY A 125 -4.18 -11.97 -4.40
CA GLY A 125 -5.00 -12.92 -5.16
C GLY A 125 -5.27 -12.46 -6.58
N ALA A 126 -5.63 -11.19 -6.76
CA ALA A 126 -5.89 -10.61 -8.07
C ALA A 126 -4.64 -10.62 -8.96
N ALA A 127 -3.48 -10.24 -8.41
CA ALA A 127 -2.21 -10.19 -9.14
C ALA A 127 -1.72 -11.55 -9.64
N VAL A 128 -2.02 -12.63 -8.92
CA VAL A 128 -1.71 -14.01 -9.35
C VAL A 128 -2.64 -14.48 -10.47
N LEU A 129 -3.86 -13.94 -10.54
CA LEU A 129 -4.90 -14.32 -11.50
C LEU A 129 -4.96 -13.43 -12.75
N ALA A 130 -4.27 -12.29 -12.74
CA ALA A 130 -4.26 -11.27 -13.79
C ALA A 130 -3.27 -11.57 -14.92
#